data_AF-A0A843GHR0-F1
#
_entry.id   AF-A0A843GHR0-F1
#
_cell.length_a   1.000
_cell.length_b   1.000
_cell.length_c   1.000
_cell.angle_alpha   90.00
_cell.angle_beta   90.00
_cell.angle_gamma   90.00
#
_symmetry.space_group_name_H-M   'P 1'
#
loop_
_entity.id
_entity.type
_entity.pdbx_description
1 polymer ?
#
loop_
_entity_poly.entity_id
_entity_poly.type
_entity_poly.pdbx_seq_one_letter_code
_entity_poly.pdbx_strand_id
1 'polypeptide(L)'
;MSKKLNEESEIKEMEKEEVKETGLMIKDFSEMENAGSRSNTDVFTTITDGKVLFNLDNHCDYKLNDCKGETIRVKDVLIKVISTPLEEPELDDNGNVVKDKEIKKVCILIDDEGKSYVTGSKMFTNQMIRYIGYAGIQSIEEGLLIKIIEKDVKGTNNKALGFDLV
;
A
#
# COMPACT_ATOMS: atom_id res chain seq x y z
N MET A 1 31.79 53.38 7.86
CA MET A 1 32.07 52.62 6.63
C MET A 1 32.34 51.18 7.03
N SER A 2 31.82 50.13 6.40
CA SER A 2 30.75 50.03 5.41
C SER A 2 30.14 48.62 5.46
N LYS A 3 28.84 48.58 5.15
CA LYS A 3 27.97 47.42 4.90
C LYS A 3 28.55 46.39 3.89
N LYS A 4 27.91 45.20 3.87
CA LYS A 4 28.16 43.96 3.05
C LYS A 4 29.21 43.04 3.68
N LEU A 5 29.00 41.73 3.93
CA LEU A 5 27.80 40.85 3.90
C LEU A 5 27.82 39.98 5.20
N ASN A 6 26.74 39.49 5.81
CA ASN A 6 25.29 39.66 5.59
C ASN A 6 24.65 38.94 4.36
N GLU A 7 24.81 37.61 4.22
CA GLU A 7 23.90 36.73 3.42
C GLU A 7 24.11 35.21 3.61
N GLU A 8 25.22 34.73 4.23
CA GLU A 8 25.55 33.28 4.29
C GLU A 8 25.25 32.57 5.64
N SER A 9 24.63 33.23 6.62
CA SER A 9 24.41 32.67 7.97
C SER A 9 22.97 32.25 8.29
N GLU A 10 22.03 32.30 7.34
CA GLU A 10 20.60 32.00 7.56
C GLU A 10 20.15 30.65 6.94
N ILE A 11 21.03 29.91 6.26
CA ILE A 11 20.69 28.65 5.55
C ILE A 11 20.98 27.41 6.42
N LYS A 12 20.67 27.45 7.73
CA LYS A 12 20.90 26.30 8.63
C LYS A 12 19.80 25.97 9.65
N GLU A 13 18.69 26.69 9.66
CA GLU A 13 17.58 26.45 10.61
C GLU A 13 16.18 26.47 9.94
N MET A 14 16.03 25.86 8.75
CA MET A 14 14.72 25.69 8.10
C MET A 14 14.53 24.30 7.42
N GLU A 15 14.85 23.21 8.12
CA GLU A 15 14.30 21.87 7.81
C GLU A 15 13.77 21.21 9.10
N LYS A 16 12.77 21.88 9.69
CA LYS A 16 11.78 21.27 10.58
C LYS A 16 10.39 21.66 10.11
N GLU A 17 10.03 21.25 8.90
CA GLU A 17 8.62 21.27 8.52
C GLU A 17 7.88 20.14 9.25
N GLU A 18 6.77 20.51 9.87
CA GLU A 18 5.95 19.67 10.72
C GLU A 18 5.32 18.54 9.88
N VAL A 19 5.77 17.30 10.10
CA VAL A 19 5.04 16.12 9.61
C VAL A 19 3.68 16.10 10.32
N LYS A 20 2.64 16.53 9.62
CA LYS A 20 1.27 16.53 10.15
C LYS A 20 0.88 15.12 10.61
N GLU A 21 0.41 15.08 11.84
CA GLU A 21 -0.02 13.89 12.57
C GLU A 21 -1.25 13.25 11.90
N THR A 22 -1.00 12.45 10.86
CA THR A 22 -1.89 11.39 10.41
C THR A 22 -1.19 10.08 10.72
N GLY A 23 -1.79 9.26 11.58
CA GLY A 23 -1.14 8.09 12.20
C GLY A 23 -0.83 6.94 11.24
N LEU A 24 0.13 7.16 10.35
CA LEU A 24 0.74 6.16 9.47
C LEU A 24 2.09 5.75 10.06
N MET A 25 2.17 4.56 10.65
CA MET A 25 3.46 3.95 10.94
C MET A 25 4.11 3.49 9.63
N ILE A 26 4.87 4.37 8.99
CA ILE A 26 5.91 3.97 8.05
C ILE A 26 7.01 3.31 8.88
N LYS A 27 6.93 1.99 9.07
CA LYS A 27 8.06 1.21 9.60
C LYS A 27 9.08 1.08 8.47
N ASP A 28 10.10 1.92 8.53
CA ASP A 28 11.22 1.89 7.60
C ASP A 28 12.05 0.60 7.83
N PHE A 29 11.86 -0.39 6.96
CA PHE A 29 12.61 -1.66 6.99
C PHE A 29 13.91 -1.59 6.18
N SER A 30 14.33 -0.40 5.72
CA SER A 30 15.46 -0.21 4.79
C SER A 30 16.82 -0.71 5.30
N GLU A 31 16.99 -0.93 6.61
CA GLU A 31 18.24 -1.50 7.15
C GLU A 31 18.47 -2.98 6.77
N MET A 32 17.44 -3.70 6.28
CA MET A 32 17.57 -5.11 5.87
C MET A 32 17.49 -5.36 4.35
N GLU A 33 17.28 -4.32 3.51
CA GLU A 33 17.16 -4.47 2.05
C GLU A 33 18.51 -4.58 1.32
N ASN A 34 19.63 -4.19 1.95
CA ASN A 34 20.95 -4.08 1.30
C ASN A 34 21.70 -5.41 1.03
N ALA A 35 21.01 -6.55 1.11
CA ALA A 35 21.55 -7.88 0.81
C ALA A 35 21.04 -8.48 -0.51
N GLY A 36 20.84 -7.64 -1.54
CA GLY A 36 20.84 -8.09 -2.94
C GLY A 36 19.53 -7.98 -3.73
N SER A 37 18.46 -7.37 -3.18
CA SER A 37 17.27 -7.06 -3.99
C SER A 37 17.29 -5.61 -4.50
N ARG A 38 16.95 -5.40 -5.78
CA ARG A 38 16.69 -4.06 -6.34
C ARG A 38 15.25 -3.58 -6.09
N SER A 39 14.40 -4.38 -5.45
CA SER A 39 13.01 -4.02 -5.16
C SER A 39 12.92 -3.12 -3.93
N ASN A 40 12.11 -2.07 -4.01
CA ASN A 40 11.64 -1.31 -2.85
C ASN A 40 10.22 -1.81 -2.47
N THR A 41 9.92 -1.91 -1.16
CA THR A 41 8.60 -2.34 -0.67
C THR A 41 7.96 -1.33 0.29
N ASP A 42 6.95 -0.60 -0.17
CA ASP A 42 6.09 0.22 0.70
C ASP A 42 5.09 -0.68 1.46
N VAL A 43 4.95 -0.49 2.77
CA VAL A 43 4.01 -1.23 3.63
C VAL A 43 3.04 -0.28 4.32
N PHE A 44 1.73 -0.55 4.19
CA PHE A 44 0.65 0.18 4.85
C PHE A 44 -0.17 -0.82 5.67
N THR A 45 -0.27 -0.63 6.99
CA THR A 45 -0.87 -1.63 7.89
C THR A 45 -1.44 -1.02 9.17
N THR A 46 -2.54 -1.58 9.67
CA THR A 46 -3.03 -1.37 11.06
C THR A 46 -2.26 -2.24 12.06
N ILE A 47 -1.81 -3.42 11.60
CA ILE A 47 -1.17 -4.45 12.41
C ILE A 47 0.16 -3.94 12.98
N THR A 48 0.26 -3.84 14.30
CA THR A 48 1.47 -3.38 15.00
C THR A 48 2.42 -4.52 15.40
N ASP A 49 1.90 -5.74 15.64
CA ASP A 49 2.67 -6.92 16.04
C ASP A 49 3.48 -7.51 14.85
N GLY A 50 4.81 -7.48 14.99
CA GLY A 50 5.73 -8.04 14.00
C GLY A 50 5.61 -9.56 13.80
N LYS A 51 5.15 -10.31 14.82
CA LYS A 51 4.93 -11.75 14.69
C LYS A 51 3.73 -12.07 13.80
N VAL A 52 2.65 -11.27 13.92
CA VAL A 52 1.48 -11.39 13.03
C VAL A 52 1.90 -11.05 11.60
N LEU A 53 2.61 -9.94 11.39
CA LEU A 53 3.13 -9.55 10.07
C LEU A 53 3.99 -10.67 9.43
N PHE A 54 4.93 -11.25 10.18
CA PHE A 54 5.78 -12.34 9.70
C PHE A 54 4.97 -13.60 9.34
N ASN A 55 3.96 -13.95 10.15
CA ASN A 55 3.10 -15.09 9.87
C ASN A 55 2.29 -14.89 8.58
N LEU A 56 1.72 -13.70 8.37
CA LEU A 56 0.93 -13.36 7.18
C LEU A 56 1.72 -13.42 5.86
N ASP A 57 3.02 -13.12 5.90
CA ASP A 57 3.90 -13.27 4.73
C ASP A 57 4.13 -14.73 4.33
N ASN A 58 4.02 -15.66 5.27
CA ASN A 58 4.26 -17.09 5.04
C ASN A 58 2.95 -17.89 4.87
N HIS A 59 1.86 -17.44 5.48
CA HIS A 59 0.58 -18.15 5.50
C HIS A 59 -0.61 -17.19 5.59
N CYS A 60 -1.66 -17.49 4.82
CA CYS A 60 -2.98 -16.90 4.96
C CYS A 60 -4.02 -18.00 4.83
N ASP A 61 -5.13 -17.88 5.57
CA ASP A 61 -6.17 -18.91 5.64
C ASP A 61 -6.95 -19.05 4.33
N TYR A 62 -7.27 -17.92 3.70
CA TYR A 62 -8.12 -17.84 2.51
C TYR A 62 -7.54 -16.94 1.41
N LYS A 63 -7.87 -17.26 0.16
CA LYS A 63 -7.72 -16.32 -0.95
C LYS A 63 -9.03 -15.55 -1.10
N LEU A 64 -8.95 -14.23 -1.15
CA LEU A 64 -10.13 -13.37 -1.27
C LEU A 64 -10.92 -13.58 -2.59
N ASN A 65 -10.29 -14.20 -3.60
CA ASN A 65 -10.96 -14.64 -4.82
C ASN A 65 -11.97 -15.78 -4.60
N ASP A 66 -11.84 -16.54 -3.52
CA ASP A 66 -12.71 -17.70 -3.24
C ASP A 66 -13.93 -17.27 -2.41
N CYS A 67 -13.83 -16.15 -1.66
CA CYS A 67 -14.89 -15.55 -0.82
C CYS A 67 -15.91 -14.69 -1.58
N LYS A 68 -16.16 -14.96 -2.87
CA LYS A 68 -17.03 -14.11 -3.70
C LYS A 68 -18.48 -14.15 -3.23
N GLY A 69 -19.07 -12.98 -3.01
CA GLY A 69 -20.43 -12.82 -2.52
C GLY A 69 -20.55 -12.83 -0.98
N GLU A 70 -19.48 -13.18 -0.27
CA GLU A 70 -19.41 -13.13 1.19
C GLU A 70 -19.27 -11.69 1.69
N THR A 71 -19.74 -11.46 2.92
CA THR A 71 -19.54 -10.22 3.66
C THR A 71 -18.50 -10.49 4.74
N ILE A 72 -17.44 -9.68 4.78
CA ILE A 72 -16.33 -9.78 5.72
C ILE A 72 -16.31 -8.49 6.56
N ARG A 73 -16.20 -8.62 7.88
CA ARG A 73 -15.96 -7.49 8.78
C ARG A 73 -14.46 -7.35 9.03
N VAL A 74 -13.80 -6.55 8.21
CA VAL A 74 -12.35 -6.30 8.29
C VAL A 74 -12.04 -5.49 9.54
N LYS A 75 -11.15 -6.00 10.40
CA LYS A 75 -10.56 -5.26 11.54
C LYS A 75 -9.14 -4.81 11.30
N ASP A 76 -8.37 -5.59 10.54
CA ASP A 76 -7.00 -5.26 10.22
C ASP A 76 -6.73 -5.40 8.73
N VAL A 77 -5.77 -4.62 8.25
CA VAL A 77 -5.33 -4.63 6.86
C VAL A 77 -3.81 -4.55 6.79
N LEU A 78 -3.23 -5.29 5.85
CA LEU A 78 -1.83 -5.20 5.45
C LEU A 78 -1.77 -5.05 3.93
N ILE A 79 -1.20 -3.97 3.44
CA ILE A 79 -0.97 -3.69 2.02
C ILE A 79 0.53 -3.57 1.78
N LYS A 80 1.03 -4.29 0.78
CA LYS A 80 2.40 -4.17 0.29
C LYS A 80 2.40 -3.71 -1.17
N VAL A 81 3.16 -2.67 -1.47
CA VAL A 81 3.41 -2.20 -2.83
C VAL A 81 4.89 -2.44 -3.12
N ILE A 82 5.17 -3.42 -3.98
CA ILE A 82 6.53 -3.83 -4.32
C ILE A 82 6.85 -3.24 -5.69
N SER A 83 7.88 -2.38 -5.74
CA SER A 83 8.38 -1.74 -6.95
C SER A 83 9.72 -2.35 -7.33
N THR A 84 9.78 -3.09 -8.44
CA THR A 84 11.02 -3.67 -8.97
C THR A 84 11.42 -2.93 -10.24
N PRO A 85 12.61 -2.32 -10.33
CA PRO A 85 13.14 -1.75 -11.58
C PRO A 85 13.20 -2.82 -12.68
N LEU A 86 12.80 -2.46 -13.90
CA LEU A 86 12.99 -3.32 -15.07
C LEU A 86 14.48 -3.30 -15.48
N GLU A 87 14.94 -4.40 -16.08
CA GLU A 87 16.29 -4.45 -16.66
C GLU A 87 16.41 -3.56 -17.90
N GLU A 88 15.35 -3.51 -18.71
CA GLU A 88 15.18 -2.60 -19.84
C GLU A 88 13.84 -1.85 -19.68
N PRO A 89 13.82 -0.50 -19.74
CA PRO A 89 12.57 0.26 -19.66
C PRO A 89 11.76 0.16 -20.96
N GLU A 90 10.44 0.11 -20.82
CA GLU A 90 9.50 0.20 -21.95
C GLU A 90 9.47 1.64 -22.48
N LEU A 91 9.73 1.82 -23.78
CA LEU A 91 9.75 3.11 -24.46
C LEU A 91 8.55 3.27 -25.41
N ASP A 92 8.13 4.51 -25.68
CA ASP A 92 7.18 4.84 -26.76
C ASP A 92 7.86 4.94 -28.13
N ASP A 93 7.07 5.13 -29.20
CA ASP A 93 7.56 5.31 -30.58
C ASP A 93 8.50 6.53 -30.76
N ASN A 94 8.56 7.44 -29.77
CA ASN A 94 9.42 8.62 -29.76
C ASN A 94 10.67 8.45 -28.88
N GLY A 95 10.83 7.30 -28.21
CA GLY A 95 11.93 7.01 -27.28
C GLY A 95 11.73 7.53 -25.84
N ASN A 96 10.54 7.98 -25.46
CA ASN A 96 10.22 8.37 -24.08
C ASN A 96 9.97 7.14 -23.22
N VAL A 97 10.40 7.17 -21.96
CA VAL A 97 10.12 6.09 -20.99
C VAL A 97 8.63 6.07 -20.63
N VAL A 98 7.95 4.97 -20.97
CA VAL A 98 6.56 4.69 -20.61
C VAL A 98 6.47 3.95 -19.29
N LYS A 99 7.42 3.02 -19.04
CA LYS A 99 7.47 2.22 -17.81
C LYS A 99 8.88 1.72 -17.53
N ASP A 100 9.41 2.09 -16.36
CA ASP A 100 10.75 1.76 -15.85
C ASP A 100 10.72 0.72 -14.72
N LYS A 101 9.55 0.42 -14.15
CA LYS A 101 9.38 -0.49 -13.02
C LYS A 101 8.14 -1.39 -13.13
N GLU A 102 8.27 -2.62 -12.65
CA GLU A 102 7.14 -3.47 -12.36
C GLU A 102 6.58 -3.15 -10.97
N ILE A 103 5.27 -2.87 -10.88
CA ILE A 103 4.58 -2.68 -9.60
C ILE A 103 3.71 -3.91 -9.32
N LYS A 104 4.04 -4.62 -8.24
CA LYS A 104 3.23 -5.69 -7.65
C LYS A 104 2.52 -5.15 -6.41
N LYS A 105 1.31 -5.64 -6.15
CA LYS A 105 0.50 -5.25 -4.98
C LYS A 105 -0.06 -6.48 -4.31
N VAL A 106 0.09 -6.55 -3.00
CA VAL A 106 -0.51 -7.57 -2.14
C VAL A 106 -1.40 -6.84 -1.14
N CYS A 107 -2.60 -7.35 -0.90
CA CYS A 107 -3.48 -6.90 0.16
C CYS A 107 -3.96 -8.11 0.95
N ILE A 108 -3.82 -8.05 2.26
CA ILE A 108 -4.27 -9.04 3.23
C ILE A 108 -5.23 -8.33 4.17
N LEU A 109 -6.36 -8.96 4.44
CA LEU A 109 -7.37 -8.52 5.41
C LEU A 109 -7.39 -9.50 6.57
N ILE A 110 -7.67 -9.03 7.79
CA ILE A 110 -8.06 -9.89 8.92
C ILE A 110 -9.48 -9.49 9.37
N ASP A 111 -10.33 -10.48 9.62
CA ASP A 111 -11.66 -10.27 10.19
C ASP A 111 -11.67 -10.17 11.73
N ASP A 112 -12.85 -10.03 12.34
CA ASP A 112 -13.00 -9.99 13.80
C ASP A 112 -12.93 -11.36 14.50
N GLU A 113 -12.86 -12.46 13.75
CA GLU A 113 -12.54 -13.81 14.23
C GLU A 113 -11.03 -14.15 14.12
N GLY A 114 -10.23 -13.29 13.49
CA GLY A 114 -8.79 -13.46 13.30
C GLY A 114 -8.39 -14.22 12.03
N LYS A 115 -9.33 -14.48 11.10
CA LYS A 115 -9.06 -15.16 9.82
C LYS A 115 -8.43 -14.20 8.82
N SER A 116 -7.46 -14.69 8.06
CA SER A 116 -6.68 -13.91 7.11
C SER A 116 -7.05 -14.20 5.64
N TYR A 117 -7.19 -13.14 4.85
CA TYR A 117 -7.67 -13.20 3.47
C TYR A 117 -6.72 -12.46 2.52
N VAL A 118 -6.03 -13.16 1.63
CA VAL A 118 -5.03 -12.59 0.72
C VAL A 118 -5.55 -12.34 -0.70
N THR A 119 -5.14 -11.24 -1.32
CA THR A 119 -5.33 -10.96 -2.76
C THR A 119 -4.16 -10.23 -3.40
N GLY A 120 -3.86 -10.59 -4.65
CA GLY A 120 -2.99 -9.85 -5.56
C GLY A 120 -3.75 -8.93 -6.53
N SER A 121 -5.06 -8.75 -6.36
CA SER A 121 -5.87 -7.92 -7.25
C SER A 121 -5.50 -6.44 -7.13
N LYS A 122 -4.78 -5.91 -8.12
CA LYS A 122 -4.45 -4.48 -8.21
C LYS A 122 -5.69 -3.59 -8.08
N MET A 123 -6.84 -4.01 -8.62
CA MET A 123 -8.10 -3.26 -8.53
C MET A 123 -8.64 -3.24 -7.09
N PHE A 124 -8.62 -4.39 -6.40
CA PHE A 124 -9.01 -4.49 -5.00
C PHE A 124 -8.10 -3.62 -4.11
N THR A 125 -6.78 -3.79 -4.22
CA THR A 125 -5.81 -3.03 -3.43
C THR A 125 -5.95 -1.53 -3.69
N ASN A 126 -6.12 -1.10 -4.94
CA ASN A 126 -6.36 0.31 -5.26
C ASN A 126 -7.71 0.82 -4.73
N GLN A 127 -8.72 -0.03 -4.58
CA GLN A 127 -9.98 0.35 -3.92
C GLN A 127 -9.78 0.53 -2.41
N MET A 128 -9.06 -0.38 -1.76
CA MET A 128 -8.76 -0.31 -0.33
C MET A 128 -7.87 0.90 0.02
N ILE A 129 -6.80 1.15 -0.75
CA ILE A 129 -5.95 2.35 -0.58
C ILE A 129 -6.78 3.64 -0.71
N ARG A 130 -7.71 3.71 -1.66
CA ARG A 130 -8.60 4.88 -1.81
C ARG A 130 -9.58 5.01 -0.65
N TYR A 131 -10.15 3.91 -0.17
CA TYR A 131 -11.00 3.93 1.03
C TYR A 131 -10.23 4.48 2.24
N ILE A 132 -9.04 3.95 2.53
CA ILE A 132 -8.16 4.43 3.61
C ILE A 132 -7.80 5.92 3.41
N GLY A 133 -7.56 6.35 2.17
CA GLY A 133 -7.29 7.76 1.86
C GLY A 133 -8.49 8.71 2.05
N TYR A 134 -9.73 8.20 2.06
CA TYR A 134 -10.93 9.00 2.32
C TYR A 134 -11.40 8.94 3.78
N ALA A 135 -11.32 7.76 4.41
CA ALA A 135 -11.89 7.50 5.74
C ALA A 135 -10.83 7.46 6.86
N GLY A 136 -9.54 7.51 6.53
CA GLY A 136 -8.45 7.24 7.47
C GLY A 136 -8.26 5.75 7.73
N ILE A 137 -7.07 5.35 8.18
CA ILE A 137 -6.75 3.93 8.44
C ILE A 137 -7.47 3.40 9.69
N GLN A 138 -7.79 4.29 10.64
CA GLN A 138 -8.52 4.01 11.88
C GLN A 138 -9.94 3.47 11.62
N SER A 139 -10.57 3.85 10.50
CA SER A 139 -11.88 3.34 10.10
C SER A 139 -11.90 1.83 9.81
N ILE A 140 -10.72 1.21 9.62
CA ILE A 140 -10.58 -0.25 9.53
C ILE A 140 -10.64 -0.89 10.93
N GLU A 141 -9.99 -0.28 11.92
CA GLU A 141 -9.92 -0.78 13.31
C GLU A 141 -11.30 -0.78 14.00
N GLU A 142 -12.17 0.16 13.62
CA GLU A 142 -13.58 0.23 14.03
C GLU A 142 -14.44 -0.93 13.49
N GLY A 143 -13.92 -1.66 12.47
CA GLY A 143 -14.52 -2.84 11.87
C GLY A 143 -15.29 -2.52 10.59
N LEU A 144 -14.56 -2.37 9.49
CA LEU A 144 -15.10 -2.10 8.15
C LEU A 144 -15.87 -3.31 7.59
N LEU A 145 -17.18 -3.15 7.35
CA LEU A 145 -18.00 -4.18 6.72
C LEU A 145 -17.95 -4.06 5.19
N ILE A 146 -17.42 -5.08 4.52
CA ILE A 146 -17.34 -5.13 3.04
C ILE A 146 -18.01 -6.38 2.49
N LYS A 147 -18.63 -6.27 1.32
CA LYS A 147 -19.05 -7.42 0.52
C LYS A 147 -18.10 -7.64 -0.64
N ILE A 148 -17.54 -8.84 -0.76
CA ILE A 148 -16.60 -9.20 -1.83
C ILE A 148 -17.37 -9.46 -3.12
N ILE A 149 -17.00 -8.79 -4.20
CA ILE A 149 -17.71 -8.89 -5.49
C ILE A 149 -16.75 -8.89 -6.69
N GLU A 150 -17.27 -9.32 -7.83
CA GLU A 150 -16.64 -9.07 -9.13
C GLU A 150 -17.16 -7.76 -9.73
N LYS A 151 -16.25 -6.91 -10.19
CA LYS A 151 -16.57 -5.69 -10.95
C LYS A 151 -16.09 -5.83 -12.39
N ASP A 152 -16.91 -5.41 -13.34
CA ASP A 152 -16.54 -5.39 -14.75
C ASP A 152 -15.46 -4.31 -14.99
N VAL A 153 -14.39 -4.69 -15.69
CA VAL A 153 -13.28 -3.78 -15.99
C VAL A 153 -13.61 -2.99 -17.26
N LYS A 154 -13.95 -1.71 -17.08
CA LYS A 154 -14.36 -0.78 -18.14
C LYS A 154 -13.49 -0.89 -19.39
N GLY A 155 -14.13 -1.12 -20.54
CA GLY A 155 -13.45 -1.27 -21.84
C GLY A 155 -12.93 -2.68 -22.14
N THR A 156 -13.21 -3.66 -21.28
CA THR A 156 -12.86 -5.07 -21.50
C THR A 156 -14.03 -5.98 -21.13
N ASN A 157 -14.01 -7.23 -21.60
CA ASN A 157 -14.94 -8.28 -21.14
C ASN A 157 -14.45 -8.99 -19.87
N ASN A 158 -13.43 -8.45 -19.19
CA ASN A 158 -12.82 -9.07 -18.02
C ASN A 158 -13.47 -8.56 -16.73
N LYS A 159 -13.56 -9.46 -15.75
CA LYS A 159 -13.96 -9.13 -14.38
C LYS A 159 -12.75 -9.09 -13.46
N ALA A 160 -12.79 -8.22 -12.47
CA ALA A 160 -11.77 -8.10 -11.44
C ALA A 160 -12.40 -8.14 -10.03
N LEU A 161 -11.64 -8.63 -9.06
CA LEU A 161 -12.06 -8.61 -7.66
C LEU A 161 -12.11 -7.17 -7.15
N GLY A 162 -13.21 -6.82 -6.49
CA GLY A 162 -13.41 -5.59 -5.73
C GLY A 162 -14.31 -5.85 -4.54
N PHE A 163 -14.78 -4.78 -3.91
CA PHE A 163 -15.77 -4.86 -2.84
C PHE A 163 -16.79 -3.73 -2.93
N ASP A 164 -17.91 -3.85 -2.23
CA ASP A 164 -18.80 -2.74 -1.88
C ASP A 164 -18.89 -2.60 -0.36
N LEU A 165 -19.15 -1.38 0.12
CA LEU A 165 -19.44 -1.11 1.53
C LEU A 165 -20.87 -1.55 1.86
N VAL A 166 -21.09 -2.03 3.09
CA VAL A 166 -22.38 -2.58 3.57
C VAL A 166 -22.90 -1.77 4.75
#